data_AF-A0A3N7ZMV5-F1
#
_entry.id   AF-A0A3N7ZMV5-F1
#
_cell.length_a   1.000
_cell.length_b   1.000
_cell.length_c   1.000
_cell.angle_alpha   90.00
_cell.angle_beta   90.00
_cell.angle_gamma   90.00
#
_symmetry.space_group_name_H-M   'P 1'
#
loop_
_entity.id
_entity.type
_entity.pdbx_description
1 polymer ?
#
loop_
_entity_poly.entity_id
_entity_poly.type
_entity_poly.pdbx_seq_one_letter_code
_entity_poly.pdbx_strand_id
1 'polypeptide(L)'
;MTARTVHGNPAWIRALLSQPWVLPLARLALVSAFLIGGVNKAMHFGDAVAEQAHFGLQPPALWAALAVVVEIGGSLCVVFRRFTWLGAG
;
A
#
# COMPACT_ATOMS: atom_id res chain seq x y z
N MET A 1 28.67 22.25 -27.84
CA MET A 1 28.22 22.01 -26.45
C MET A 1 26.70 22.21 -26.40
N THR A 2 25.94 21.13 -26.34
CA THR A 2 24.47 21.15 -26.23
C THR A 2 24.07 21.41 -24.79
N ALA A 3 23.40 22.54 -24.54
CA ALA A 3 22.90 22.90 -23.22
C ALA A 3 21.81 21.89 -22.79
N ARG A 4 22.10 21.06 -21.77
CA ARG A 4 21.07 20.30 -21.05
C ARG A 4 20.22 21.30 -20.28
N THR A 5 19.02 21.57 -20.75
CA THR A 5 17.99 22.28 -19.99
C THR A 5 17.57 21.40 -18.82
N VAL A 6 18.18 21.61 -17.66
CA VAL A 6 17.71 21.04 -16.40
C VAL A 6 16.37 21.71 -16.09
N HIS A 7 15.27 21.05 -16.45
CA HIS A 7 13.94 21.46 -16.01
C HIS A 7 13.86 21.18 -14.50
N GLY A 8 14.26 22.16 -13.70
CA GLY A 8 14.11 22.10 -12.25
C GLY A 8 12.63 22.06 -11.88
N ASN A 9 12.28 21.33 -10.83
CA ASN A 9 10.92 21.32 -10.30
C ASN A 9 10.44 22.76 -10.05
N PRO A 10 9.23 23.15 -10.51
CA PRO A 10 8.62 24.44 -10.21
C PRO A 10 8.70 24.79 -8.72
N ALA A 11 8.83 26.08 -8.39
CA ALA A 11 9.01 26.55 -7.01
C ALA A 11 7.91 26.06 -6.06
N TRP A 12 6.67 25.94 -6.55
CA TRP A 12 5.54 25.42 -5.77
C TRP A 12 5.66 23.93 -5.46
N ILE A 13 6.19 23.11 -6.39
CA ILE A 13 6.46 21.69 -6.16
C ILE A 13 7.56 21.54 -5.11
N ARG A 14 8.59 22.38 -5.16
CA ARG A 14 9.66 22.38 -4.15
C ARG A 14 9.15 22.77 -2.76
N ALA A 15 8.27 23.76 -2.68
CA ALA A 15 7.66 24.18 -1.41
C ALA A 15 6.74 23.11 -0.82
N LEU A 16 6.04 22.36 -1.67
CA LEU A 16 5.23 21.22 -1.25
C LEU A 16 6.11 20.04 -0.79
N LEU A 17 7.10 19.65 -1.59
CA LEU A 17 8.01 18.53 -1.27
C LEU A 17 8.96 18.83 -0.10
N SER A 18 9.18 20.09 0.27
CA SER A 18 9.97 20.44 1.45
C SER A 18 9.23 20.17 2.77
N GLN A 19 7.92 19.93 2.72
CA GLN A 19 7.14 19.64 3.91
C GLN A 19 7.37 18.20 4.39
N PRO A 20 7.72 17.98 5.67
CA PRO A 20 8.04 16.65 6.19
C PRO A 20 6.85 15.68 6.17
N TRP A 21 5.61 16.20 6.07
CA TRP A 21 4.38 15.42 6.07
C TRP A 21 3.91 14.98 4.68
N VAL A 22 4.40 15.58 3.60
CA VAL A 22 3.93 15.26 2.23
C VAL A 22 4.32 13.86 1.82
N LEU A 23 5.57 13.46 2.11
CA LEU A 23 6.07 12.12 1.82
C LEU A 23 5.31 10.99 2.57
N PRO A 24 5.07 11.07 3.90
CA PRO A 24 4.26 10.05 4.58
C PRO A 24 2.80 10.05 4.10
N LEU A 25 2.21 11.20 3.81
CA LEU A 25 0.85 11.26 3.26
C LEU A 25 0.75 10.65 1.86
N ALA A 26 1.72 10.90 0.98
CA ALA A 26 1.75 10.28 -0.33
C ALA A 26 1.89 8.75 -0.24
N ARG A 27 2.68 8.25 0.71
CA ARG A 27 2.78 6.79 0.97
C ARG A 27 1.48 6.22 1.50
N LEU A 28 0.82 6.92 2.43
CA LEU A 28 -0.47 6.51 2.96
C LEU A 28 -1.54 6.48 1.86
N ALA A 29 -1.58 7.50 1.00
CA ALA A 29 -2.47 7.56 -0.14
C ALA A 29 -2.22 6.40 -1.11
N LEU A 30 -0.95 6.09 -1.40
CA LEU A 30 -0.57 4.97 -2.27
C LEU A 30 -1.07 3.62 -1.74
N VAL A 31 -0.97 3.38 -0.43
CA VAL A 31 -1.37 2.08 0.17
C VAL A 31 -2.80 2.06 0.70
N SER A 32 -3.53 3.18 0.61
CA SER A 32 -4.87 3.32 1.18
C SER A 32 -5.84 2.25 0.69
N ALA A 33 -5.80 1.91 -0.61
CA ALA A 33 -6.66 0.89 -1.19
C ALA A 33 -6.43 -0.50 -0.55
N PHE A 34 -5.17 -0.88 -0.34
CA PHE A 34 -4.80 -2.14 0.31
C PHE A 34 -5.13 -2.12 1.80
N LEU A 35 -4.88 -1.01 2.48
CA LEU A 35 -5.19 -0.87 3.91
C LEU A 35 -6.70 -0.98 4.16
N ILE A 36 -7.51 -0.27 3.37
CA ILE A 36 -8.98 -0.30 3.47
C ILE A 36 -9.49 -1.70 3.12
N GLY A 37 -8.98 -2.30 2.04
CA GLY A 37 -9.34 -3.66 1.62
C GLY A 37 -9.02 -4.71 2.70
N GLY A 38 -7.82 -4.65 3.27
CA GLY A 38 -7.37 -5.60 4.29
C GLY A 38 -8.12 -5.44 5.61
N VAL A 39 -8.39 -4.20 6.01
CA VAL A 39 -9.21 -3.90 7.19
C VAL A 39 -10.65 -4.37 7.00
N ASN A 40 -11.24 -4.15 5.82
CA ASN A 40 -12.58 -4.66 5.50
C ASN A 40 -12.63 -6.20 5.55
N LYS A 41 -11.65 -6.89 4.95
CA LYS A 41 -11.53 -8.35 5.03
C LYS A 41 -11.29 -8.85 6.45
N ALA A 42 -10.58 -8.10 7.29
CA ALA A 42 -10.38 -8.46 8.69
C ALA A 42 -11.66 -8.35 9.52
N MET A 43 -12.46 -7.30 9.29
CA MET A 43 -13.77 -7.13 9.95
C MET A 43 -14.82 -8.12 9.45
N HIS A 44 -14.79 -8.44 8.15
CA HIS A 44 -15.71 -9.35 7.47
C HIS A 44 -15.02 -10.66 7.07
N PHE A 45 -14.29 -11.25 8.02
CA PHE A 45 -13.45 -12.42 7.72
C PHE A 45 -14.25 -13.62 7.21
N GLY A 46 -15.49 -13.81 7.69
CA GLY A 46 -16.38 -14.86 7.20
C GLY A 46 -16.71 -14.71 5.70
N ASP A 47 -16.97 -13.48 5.25
CA ASP A 47 -17.26 -13.19 3.85
C ASP A 47 -16.00 -13.40 2.98
N ALA A 48 -14.83 -12.99 3.49
CA ALA A 48 -13.56 -13.24 2.83
C ALA A 48 -13.27 -14.76 2.68
N VAL A 49 -13.55 -15.57 3.71
CA VAL A 49 -13.42 -17.03 3.65
C VAL A 49 -14.39 -17.61 2.62
N ALA A 50 -15.64 -17.14 2.58
CA ALA A 50 -16.63 -17.59 1.61
C ALA A 50 -16.21 -17.26 0.16
N GLU A 51 -15.62 -16.08 -0.05
CA GLU A 51 -15.07 -15.67 -1.34
C GLU A 51 -13.90 -16.57 -1.76
N GLN A 52 -12.94 -16.86 -0.87
CA GLN A 52 -11.84 -17.79 -1.17
C GLN A 52 -12.36 -19.22 -1.45
N ALA A 53 -13.40 -19.66 -0.73
CA ALA A 53 -14.04 -20.95 -0.97
C ALA A 53 -14.75 -21.00 -2.34
N HIS A 54 -15.36 -19.88 -2.76
CA HIS A 54 -15.96 -19.74 -4.09
C HIS A 54 -14.91 -19.85 -5.21
N PHE A 55 -13.70 -19.33 -4.99
CA PHE A 55 -12.56 -19.51 -5.89
C PHE A 55 -11.91 -20.89 -5.84
N GLY A 56 -12.41 -21.82 -5.01
CA GLY A 56 -11.90 -23.18 -4.90
C GLY A 56 -10.60 -23.29 -4.11
N LEU A 57 -10.18 -22.24 -3.40
CA LEU A 57 -8.96 -22.24 -2.60
C LEU A 57 -9.19 -23.00 -1.30
N GLN A 58 -8.41 -24.06 -1.07
CA GLN A 58 -8.44 -24.90 0.12
C GLN A 58 -7.10 -24.85 0.85
N PRO A 59 -7.04 -24.59 2.16
CA PRO A 59 -8.13 -24.20 3.05
C PRO A 59 -8.48 -22.70 2.88
N PRO A 60 -9.76 -22.34 2.71
CA PRO A 60 -10.15 -20.97 2.34
C PRO A 60 -9.82 -19.93 3.43
N ALA A 61 -9.89 -20.34 4.71
CA ALA A 61 -9.52 -19.47 5.81
C ALA A 61 -8.01 -19.14 5.85
N LEU A 62 -7.15 -20.04 5.39
CA LEU A 62 -5.71 -19.78 5.31
C LEU A 62 -5.44 -18.71 4.25
N TRP A 63 -6.05 -18.83 3.07
CA TRP A 63 -5.89 -17.87 1.99
C TRP A 63 -6.47 -16.49 2.33
N ALA A 64 -7.65 -16.47 2.98
CA ALA A 64 -8.23 -15.22 3.48
C ALA A 64 -7.34 -14.54 4.52
N ALA A 65 -6.77 -15.32 5.46
CA ALA A 65 -5.84 -14.80 6.45
C ALA A 65 -4.55 -14.27 5.82
N LEU A 66 -3.97 -15.00 4.86
CA LEU A 66 -2.79 -14.55 4.11
C LEU A 66 -3.05 -13.25 3.35
N ALA A 67 -4.21 -13.12 2.69
CA ALA A 67 -4.59 -11.90 2.00
C ALA A 67 -4.66 -10.71 2.96
N VAL A 68 -5.32 -10.87 4.11
CA VAL A 68 -5.40 -9.82 5.15
C VAL A 68 -3.99 -9.45 5.66
N VAL A 69 -3.15 -10.43 5.96
CA VAL A 69 -1.78 -10.21 6.45
C VAL A 69 -0.94 -9.49 5.41
N VAL A 70 -1.05 -9.83 4.13
CA VAL A 70 -0.31 -9.17 3.05
C VAL A 70 -0.81 -7.75 2.83
N GLU A 71 -2.12 -7.55 2.76
CA GLU A 71 -2.74 -6.23 2.53
C GLU A 71 -2.41 -5.25 3.67
N ILE A 72 -2.56 -5.68 4.92
CA ILE A 72 -2.26 -4.85 6.10
C ILE A 72 -0.75 -4.76 6.33
N GLY A 73 -0.05 -5.90 6.36
CA GLY A 73 1.39 -5.95 6.63
C GLY A 73 2.21 -5.21 5.58
N GLY A 74 1.89 -5.37 4.30
CA GLY A 74 2.51 -4.63 3.19
C GLY A 74 2.27 -3.12 3.30
N SER A 75 1.04 -2.71 3.60
CA SER A 75 0.71 -1.30 3.82
C SER A 75 1.49 -0.69 4.98
N LEU A 76 1.60 -1.40 6.11
CA LEU A 76 2.38 -0.96 7.27
C LEU A 76 3.88 -0.87 6.96
N CYS A 77 4.44 -1.83 6.20
CA CYS A 77 5.84 -1.79 5.77
C CYS A 77 6.16 -0.52 4.96
N VAL A 78 5.24 -0.14 4.06
CA VAL A 78 5.38 1.07 3.24
C VAL A 78 5.24 2.34 4.07
N VAL A 79 4.24 2.41 4.97
CA VAL A 79 4.02 3.57 5.85
C VAL A 79 5.21 3.80 6.78
N PHE A 80 5.73 2.75 7.41
CA PHE A 80 6.87 2.85 8.33
C PHE A 80 8.24 2.89 7.65
N ARG A 81 8.30 2.85 6.30
CA ARG A 81 9.55 2.71 5.51
C ARG A 81 10.41 1.52 5.94
N ARG A 82 9.84 0.53 6.62
CA ARG A 82 10.56 -0.62 7.18
C ARG A 82 10.16 -1.83 6.35
N PHE A 83 11.11 -2.41 5.63
CA PHE A 83 10.88 -3.50 4.68
C PHE A 83 9.92 -3.15 3.53
N THR A 84 9.98 -1.92 3.00
CA THR A 84 9.22 -1.51 1.79
C THR A 84 9.40 -2.46 0.62
N TRP A 85 10.53 -3.16 0.53
CA TRP A 85 10.78 -4.21 -0.46
C TRP A 85 9.80 -5.40 -0.36
N LEU A 86 9.44 -5.84 0.85
CA LEU A 86 8.46 -6.92 1.02
C LEU A 86 7.02 -6.45 0.74
N GLY A 87 6.74 -5.16 0.91
CA GLY A 87 5.43 -4.58 0.58
C GLY A 87 5.27 -4.16 -0.89
N ALA A 88 6.39 -3.96 -1.61
CA ALA A 88 6.39 -3.57 -3.02
C ALA A 88 6.42 -4.75 -3.99
N GLY A 89 6.86 -5.93 -3.53
CA GLY A 89 7.05 -7.13 -4.36
C GLY A 89 8.50 -7.33 -4.78
#